data_AF-A0A3S4HUD2-F1
#
_entry.id   AF-A0A3S4HUD2-F1
#
_cell.length_a   1.000
_cell.length_b   1.000
_cell.length_c   1.000
_cell.angle_alpha   90.00
_cell.angle_beta   90.00
_cell.angle_gamma   90.00
#
_symmetry.space_group_name_H-M   'P 1'
#
loop_
_entity.id
_entity.type
_entity.pdbx_description
1 polymer ?
#
loop_
_entity_poly.entity_id
_entity_poly.type
_entity_poly.pdbx_seq_one_letter_code
_entity_poly.pdbx_strand_id
1 'polypeptide(L)'
;MTKRVVTLAHYYTQPEIQQMADKVGDSLELSLYAKEAQADIIVFAGVRFMAETAKILNPEATVILPDAGSTCSLVTQTDVAELTLWRKRYPDHVHVSYINSSAEHKAVSDWIVTSRNVDDIIAHLYAEGKQVIFSPDRNMGGYLNDLYGYDMPLWSAVCEVHDKFNEAALAEAFEAVPGEKYLIAHPESPLPVLKKADYVGSTSGMLNWVKAYQGDAKAVIFVATEDGILYNMGLARPTWTCARRRSTPAASATPVPT
;
A
#
# COMPACT_ATOMS: atom_id res chain seq x y z
N MET A 1 -34.29 4.20 -16.40
CA MET A 1 -33.07 5.03 -16.47
C MET A 1 -31.88 4.09 -16.63
N THR A 2 -30.91 4.46 -17.47
CA THR A 2 -29.69 3.67 -17.66
C THR A 2 -28.83 3.76 -16.40
N LYS A 3 -28.45 2.62 -15.82
CA LYS A 3 -27.57 2.60 -14.64
C LYS A 3 -26.16 3.06 -15.04
N ARG A 4 -25.54 3.91 -14.23
CA ARG A 4 -24.15 4.33 -14.36
C ARG A 4 -23.24 3.28 -13.73
N VAL A 5 -22.38 2.69 -14.55
CA VAL A 5 -21.37 1.72 -14.11
C VAL A 5 -20.01 2.41 -14.12
N VAL A 6 -19.22 2.23 -13.07
CA VAL A 6 -17.80 2.62 -13.03
C VAL A 6 -16.92 1.41 -12.78
N THR A 7 -15.82 1.30 -13.52
CA THR A 7 -14.79 0.28 -13.33
C THR A 7 -13.56 0.89 -12.67
N LEU A 8 -13.12 0.30 -11.56
CA LEU A 8 -12.03 0.81 -10.75
C LEU A 8 -10.94 -0.25 -10.67
N ALA A 9 -9.68 0.15 -10.79
CA ALA A 9 -8.55 -0.76 -10.64
C ALA A 9 -7.50 -0.21 -9.67
N HIS A 10 -7.05 -1.04 -8.73
CA HIS A 10 -5.88 -0.70 -7.94
C HIS A 10 -4.60 -0.76 -8.80
N TYR A 11 -3.59 0.02 -8.44
CA TYR A 11 -2.28 0.03 -9.11
C TYR A 11 -1.61 -1.35 -9.21
N TYR A 12 -1.96 -2.27 -8.32
CA TYR A 12 -1.37 -3.61 -8.25
C TYR A 12 -2.09 -4.65 -9.14
N THR A 13 -3.12 -4.23 -9.87
CA THR A 13 -3.78 -5.13 -10.84
C THR A 13 -2.91 -5.31 -12.09
N GLN A 14 -3.18 -6.35 -12.87
CA GLN A 14 -2.48 -6.56 -14.14
C GLN A 14 -2.68 -5.37 -15.10
N PRO A 15 -1.69 -5.03 -15.96
CA PRO A 15 -1.79 -3.89 -16.88
C PRO A 15 -3.06 -3.85 -17.72
N GLU A 16 -3.53 -5.01 -18.19
CA GLU A 16 -4.73 -5.14 -19.02
C GLU A 16 -5.98 -4.72 -18.24
N ILE A 17 -6.05 -5.07 -16.94
CA ILE A 17 -7.14 -4.65 -16.05
C ILE A 17 -7.10 -3.14 -15.82
N GLN A 18 -5.90 -2.58 -15.62
CA GLN A 18 -5.72 -1.14 -15.44
C GLN A 18 -6.15 -0.35 -16.70
N GLN A 19 -5.86 -0.86 -17.90
CA GLN A 19 -6.26 -0.24 -19.16
C GLN A 19 -7.78 -0.23 -19.39
N MET A 20 -8.50 -1.20 -18.82
CA MET A 20 -9.96 -1.31 -18.92
C MET A 20 -10.72 -0.52 -17.84
N ALA A 21 -10.01 0.04 -16.86
CA ALA A 21 -10.62 0.76 -15.75
C ALA A 21 -10.90 2.24 -16.11
N ASP A 22 -12.06 2.75 -15.70
CA ASP A 22 -12.36 4.19 -15.78
C ASP A 22 -11.41 5.00 -14.88
N LYS A 23 -10.95 4.39 -13.78
CA LYS A 23 -9.99 5.00 -12.86
C LYS A 23 -9.02 3.97 -12.28
N VAL A 24 -7.73 4.33 -12.29
CA VAL A 24 -6.66 3.62 -11.59
C VAL A 24 -6.14 4.49 -10.44
N GLY A 25 -5.93 3.90 -9.26
CA GLY A 25 -5.54 4.67 -8.07
C GLY A 25 -5.34 3.85 -6.79
N ASP A 26 -5.11 4.58 -5.69
CA ASP A 26 -5.07 4.01 -4.33
C ASP A 26 -6.50 3.73 -3.80
N SER A 27 -6.61 2.88 -2.79
CA SER A 27 -7.88 2.34 -2.27
C SER A 27 -8.94 3.40 -1.91
N LEU A 28 -8.54 4.45 -1.18
CA LEU A 28 -9.47 5.52 -0.75
C LEU A 28 -9.87 6.42 -1.93
N GLU A 29 -8.92 6.76 -2.80
CA GLU A 29 -9.17 7.60 -3.99
C GLU A 29 -10.19 6.95 -4.91
N LEU A 30 -10.07 5.65 -5.15
CA LEU A 30 -11.02 4.88 -5.97
C LEU A 30 -12.44 4.93 -5.39
N SER A 31 -12.57 4.77 -4.07
CA SER A 31 -13.86 4.78 -3.40
C SER A 31 -14.54 6.15 -3.41
N LEU A 32 -13.74 7.23 -3.31
CA LEU A 32 -14.21 8.62 -3.44
C LEU A 32 -14.60 8.97 -4.87
N TYR A 33 -13.81 8.55 -5.86
CA TYR A 33 -14.12 8.74 -7.27
C TYR A 33 -15.48 8.13 -7.64
N ALA A 34 -15.77 6.91 -7.16
CA ALA A 34 -17.08 6.28 -7.39
C ALA A 34 -18.26 7.10 -6.86
N LYS A 35 -18.06 7.76 -5.71
CA LYS A 35 -19.03 8.63 -5.07
C LYS A 35 -19.26 9.90 -5.87
N GLU A 36 -18.17 10.55 -6.28
CA GLU A 36 -18.20 11.76 -7.13
C GLU A 36 -18.85 11.46 -8.48
N ALA A 37 -18.56 10.30 -9.05
CA ALA A 37 -19.17 9.82 -10.28
C ALA A 37 -20.65 9.42 -10.10
N GLN A 38 -21.19 9.40 -8.87
CA GLN A 38 -22.56 8.95 -8.56
C GLN A 38 -22.89 7.60 -9.22
N ALA A 39 -21.99 6.64 -9.06
CA ALA A 39 -22.14 5.33 -9.67
C ALA A 39 -23.31 4.54 -9.06
N ASP A 40 -24.13 3.92 -9.92
CA ASP A 40 -25.13 2.94 -9.49
C ASP A 40 -24.50 1.57 -9.26
N ILE A 41 -23.47 1.25 -10.06
CA ILE A 41 -22.71 0.00 -10.01
C ILE A 41 -21.22 0.31 -10.02
N ILE A 42 -20.49 -0.27 -9.08
CA ILE A 42 -19.04 -0.16 -8.95
C ILE A 42 -18.43 -1.53 -9.17
N VAL A 43 -17.66 -1.71 -10.24
CA VAL A 43 -16.85 -2.93 -10.45
C VAL A 43 -15.46 -2.66 -9.93
N PHE A 44 -15.07 -3.28 -8.81
CA PHE A 44 -13.83 -2.98 -8.11
C PHE A 44 -12.80 -4.07 -8.34
N ALA A 45 -11.87 -3.86 -9.27
CA ALA A 45 -10.70 -4.70 -9.49
C ALA A 45 -9.64 -4.38 -8.43
N GLY A 46 -9.73 -5.07 -7.31
CA GLY A 46 -8.84 -4.94 -6.15
C GLY A 46 -9.06 -6.11 -5.21
N VAL A 47 -8.98 -5.87 -3.91
CA VAL A 47 -9.23 -6.89 -2.88
C VAL A 47 -10.45 -6.54 -2.04
N ARG A 48 -10.97 -7.53 -1.32
CA ARG A 48 -12.23 -7.45 -0.57
C ARG A 48 -12.40 -6.20 0.29
N PHE A 49 -11.41 -5.83 1.10
CA PHE A 49 -11.55 -4.65 1.97
C PHE A 49 -11.72 -3.33 1.19
N MET A 50 -11.18 -3.25 -0.03
CA MET A 50 -11.32 -2.07 -0.88
C MET A 50 -12.75 -1.98 -1.41
N ALA A 51 -13.32 -3.12 -1.84
CA ALA A 51 -14.73 -3.21 -2.22
C ALA A 51 -15.67 -2.92 -1.04
N GLU A 52 -15.36 -3.42 0.16
CA GLU A 52 -16.09 -3.09 1.39
C GLU A 52 -16.01 -1.59 1.69
N THR A 53 -14.84 -0.97 1.54
CA THR A 53 -14.66 0.49 1.71
C THR A 53 -15.47 1.28 0.69
N ALA A 54 -15.47 0.86 -0.58
CA ALA A 54 -16.31 1.46 -1.60
C ALA A 54 -17.79 1.35 -1.24
N LYS A 55 -18.24 0.22 -0.69
CA LYS A 55 -19.64 0.02 -0.25
C LYS A 55 -19.98 0.88 0.97
N ILE A 56 -19.07 1.03 1.93
CA ILE A 56 -19.25 1.91 3.09
C ILE A 56 -19.43 3.38 2.64
N LEU A 57 -18.64 3.84 1.67
CA LEU A 57 -18.70 5.21 1.18
C LEU A 57 -19.82 5.46 0.14
N ASN A 58 -20.35 4.40 -0.46
CA ASN A 58 -21.40 4.40 -1.49
C ASN A 58 -22.51 3.39 -1.12
N PRO A 59 -23.30 3.66 -0.06
CA PRO A 59 -24.21 2.68 0.53
C PRO A 59 -25.32 2.22 -0.43
N GLU A 60 -25.74 3.07 -1.37
CA GLU A 60 -26.79 2.74 -2.35
C GLU A 60 -26.25 2.01 -3.60
N ALA A 61 -24.96 2.15 -3.89
CA ALA A 61 -24.37 1.53 -5.08
C ALA A 61 -24.25 0.01 -4.91
N THR A 62 -24.45 -0.74 -6.00
CA THR A 62 -24.06 -2.15 -6.05
C THR A 62 -22.56 -2.26 -6.28
N VAL A 63 -21.82 -2.83 -5.33
CA VAL A 63 -20.38 -3.06 -5.47
C VAL A 63 -20.14 -4.52 -5.85
N ILE A 64 -19.42 -4.72 -6.95
CA ILE A 64 -19.05 -6.02 -7.49
C ILE A 64 -17.54 -6.19 -7.32
N LEU A 65 -17.15 -7.20 -6.54
CA LEU A 65 -15.79 -7.70 -6.49
C LEU A 65 -15.69 -8.87 -7.50
N PRO A 66 -14.93 -8.74 -8.60
CA PRO A 66 -14.92 -9.76 -9.66
C PRO A 66 -14.45 -11.15 -9.19
N ASP A 67 -13.53 -11.19 -8.23
CA ASP A 67 -13.05 -12.42 -7.60
C ASP A 67 -13.26 -12.35 -6.08
N ALA A 68 -14.21 -13.13 -5.57
CA ALA A 68 -14.49 -13.18 -4.13
C ALA A 68 -13.33 -13.73 -3.29
N GLY A 69 -12.38 -14.44 -3.89
CA GLY A 69 -11.16 -14.92 -3.24
C GLY A 69 -10.06 -13.87 -3.09
N SER A 70 -10.18 -12.72 -3.76
CA SER A 70 -9.21 -11.64 -3.68
C SER A 70 -9.22 -10.97 -2.30
N THR A 71 -8.24 -11.30 -1.48
CA THR A 71 -8.12 -10.84 -0.09
C THR A 71 -6.77 -10.19 0.18
N CYS A 72 -6.59 -9.69 1.40
CA CYS A 72 -5.35 -9.08 1.87
C CYS A 72 -4.86 -9.82 3.11
N SER A 73 -3.56 -10.11 3.15
CA SER A 73 -2.91 -10.79 4.27
C SER A 73 -3.08 -10.05 5.60
N LEU A 74 -3.11 -8.72 5.60
CA LEU A 74 -3.42 -7.92 6.79
C LEU A 74 -4.83 -8.15 7.33
N VAL A 75 -5.79 -8.43 6.44
CA VAL A 75 -7.16 -8.75 6.83
C VAL A 75 -7.26 -10.19 7.31
N THR A 76 -6.65 -11.15 6.62
CA THR A 76 -6.74 -12.57 6.98
C THR A 76 -5.94 -12.93 8.24
N GLN A 77 -4.90 -12.17 8.57
CA GLN A 77 -4.12 -12.34 9.80
C GLN A 77 -4.73 -11.63 11.02
N THR A 78 -5.86 -10.93 10.86
CA THR A 78 -6.47 -10.15 11.95
C THR A 78 -7.80 -10.77 12.37
N ASP A 79 -7.80 -11.48 13.49
CA ASP A 79 -9.04 -11.86 14.19
C ASP A 79 -9.62 -10.63 14.90
N VAL A 80 -10.82 -10.21 14.47
CA VAL A 80 -11.47 -8.99 14.99
C VAL A 80 -11.92 -9.15 16.46
N ALA A 81 -12.24 -10.38 16.90
CA ALA A 81 -12.59 -10.62 18.30
C ALA A 81 -11.36 -10.46 19.19
N GLU A 82 -10.20 -11.00 18.76
CA GLU A 82 -8.93 -10.80 19.48
C GLU A 82 -8.48 -9.33 19.44
N LEU A 83 -8.61 -8.66 18.29
CA LEU A 83 -8.33 -7.24 18.15
C LEU A 83 -9.19 -6.40 19.10
N THR A 84 -10.47 -6.76 19.26
CA THR A 84 -11.39 -6.08 20.18
C THR A 84 -10.96 -6.26 21.64
N LEU A 85 -10.48 -7.45 22.02
CA LEU A 85 -9.92 -7.70 23.34
C LEU A 85 -8.61 -6.94 23.55
N TRP A 86 -7.77 -6.85 22.51
CA TRP A 86 -6.54 -6.08 22.53
C TRP A 86 -6.80 -4.58 22.71
N ARG A 87 -7.75 -3.99 21.97
CA ARG A 87 -8.19 -2.60 22.15
C ARG A 87 -8.59 -2.30 23.59
N LYS A 88 -9.29 -3.22 24.26
CA LYS A 88 -9.72 -3.06 25.66
C LYS A 88 -8.56 -2.94 26.66
N ARG A 89 -7.34 -3.37 26.29
CA ARG A 89 -6.14 -3.18 27.11
C ARG A 89 -5.62 -1.74 27.10
N TYR A 90 -6.08 -0.92 26.16
CA TYR A 90 -5.68 0.47 25.96
C TYR A 90 -6.91 1.40 25.91
N PRO A 91 -7.72 1.47 26.99
CA PRO A 91 -9.00 2.18 26.98
C PRO A 91 -8.88 3.69 26.73
N ASP A 92 -7.73 4.29 27.08
CA ASP A 92 -7.46 5.72 26.92
C ASP A 92 -6.70 6.06 25.62
N HIS A 93 -6.41 5.07 24.77
CA HIS A 93 -5.73 5.29 23.49
C HIS A 93 -6.74 5.44 22.35
N VAL A 94 -6.40 6.28 21.38
CA VAL A 94 -7.13 6.37 20.11
C VAL A 94 -6.72 5.17 19.25
N HIS A 95 -7.68 4.38 18.81
CA HIS A 95 -7.42 3.26 17.90
C HIS A 95 -7.39 3.74 16.45
N VAL A 96 -6.19 3.83 15.89
CA VAL A 96 -5.97 4.21 14.50
C VAL A 96 -5.71 2.95 13.67
N SER A 97 -6.56 2.70 12.69
CA SER A 97 -6.45 1.53 11.82
C SER A 97 -6.13 1.93 10.40
N TYR A 98 -5.19 1.23 9.80
CA TYR A 98 -4.92 1.33 8.37
C TYR A 98 -6.11 0.76 7.56
N ILE A 99 -6.36 1.34 6.38
CA ILE A 99 -7.50 1.02 5.51
C ILE A 99 -7.49 -0.44 5.06
N ASN A 100 -6.33 -1.11 5.07
CA ASN A 100 -6.16 -2.53 4.77
C ASN A 100 -6.66 -3.41 5.94
N SER A 101 -7.94 -3.29 6.23
CA SER A 101 -8.65 -3.89 7.38
C SER A 101 -10.06 -4.30 6.95
N SER A 102 -10.68 -5.30 7.58
CA SER A 102 -12.08 -5.66 7.26
C SER A 102 -13.06 -4.55 7.66
N ALA A 103 -14.29 -4.58 7.13
CA ALA A 103 -15.36 -3.71 7.61
C ALA A 103 -15.60 -3.83 9.14
N GLU A 104 -15.51 -5.04 9.69
CA GLU A 104 -15.68 -5.29 11.13
C GLU A 104 -14.53 -4.70 11.96
N HIS A 105 -13.29 -4.82 11.48
CA HIS A 105 -12.13 -4.14 12.09
C HIS A 105 -12.35 -2.62 12.08
N LYS A 106 -12.76 -2.05 10.95
CA LYS A 106 -13.05 -0.60 10.87
C LYS A 106 -14.10 -0.17 11.89
N ALA A 107 -15.12 -0.99 12.13
CA ALA A 107 -16.17 -0.69 13.10
C ALA A 107 -15.68 -0.58 14.56
N VAL A 108 -14.54 -1.21 14.90
CA VAL A 108 -13.91 -1.11 16.22
C VAL A 108 -12.75 -0.12 16.25
N SER A 109 -12.57 0.69 15.22
CA SER A 109 -11.52 1.71 15.09
C SER A 109 -12.09 3.10 15.33
N ASP A 110 -11.28 4.01 15.85
CA ASP A 110 -11.66 5.42 16.03
C ASP A 110 -11.32 6.25 14.78
N TRP A 111 -10.20 5.92 14.13
CA TRP A 111 -9.75 6.57 12.89
C TRP A 111 -9.32 5.55 11.85
N ILE A 112 -9.60 5.83 10.59
CA ILE A 112 -9.09 5.06 9.45
C ILE A 112 -8.10 5.91 8.65
N VAL A 113 -6.92 5.34 8.41
CA VAL A 113 -5.82 6.01 7.68
C VAL A 113 -5.40 5.21 6.46
N THR A 114 -4.65 5.83 5.56
CA THR A 114 -4.00 5.22 4.40
C THR A 114 -2.50 5.49 4.48
N SER A 115 -1.69 4.83 3.66
CA SER A 115 -0.26 5.13 3.55
C SER A 115 0.05 6.53 3.00
N ARG A 116 -0.98 7.29 2.57
CA ARG A 116 -0.84 8.68 2.10
C ARG A 116 -0.97 9.71 3.23
N ASN A 117 -1.70 9.41 4.30
CA ASN A 117 -2.08 10.40 5.33
C ASN A 117 -1.83 9.92 6.76
N VAL A 118 -1.23 8.74 6.95
CA VAL A 118 -0.98 8.20 8.28
C VAL A 118 -0.04 9.09 9.09
N ASP A 119 1.03 9.60 8.47
CA ASP A 119 1.99 10.48 9.13
C ASP A 119 1.32 11.75 9.67
N ASP A 120 0.52 12.42 8.84
CA ASP A 120 -0.21 13.64 9.20
C ASP A 120 -1.22 13.41 10.33
N ILE A 121 -1.99 12.31 10.25
CA ILE A 121 -3.04 12.01 11.24
C ILE A 121 -2.43 11.62 12.58
N ILE A 122 -1.38 10.79 12.59
CA ILE A 122 -0.70 10.42 13.83
C ILE A 122 -0.04 11.65 14.46
N ALA A 123 0.68 12.45 13.67
CA ALA A 123 1.28 13.69 14.17
C ALA A 123 0.24 14.65 14.78
N HIS A 124 -0.92 14.78 14.14
CA HIS A 124 -2.03 15.57 14.67
C HIS A 124 -2.52 15.04 16.02
N LEU A 125 -2.76 13.74 16.16
CA LEU A 125 -3.21 13.12 17.41
C LEU A 125 -2.18 13.31 18.55
N TYR A 126 -0.89 13.15 18.27
CA TYR A 126 0.17 13.41 19.24
C TYR A 126 0.28 14.89 19.63
N ALA A 127 0.09 15.81 18.68
CA ALA A 127 0.04 17.25 18.96
C ALA A 127 -1.13 17.63 19.89
N GLU A 128 -2.23 16.88 19.86
CA GLU A 128 -3.36 17.01 20.81
C GLU A 128 -3.13 16.29 22.15
N GLY A 129 -1.95 15.71 22.37
CA GLY A 129 -1.63 14.95 23.58
C GLY A 129 -2.31 13.59 23.68
N LYS A 130 -2.80 13.04 22.56
CA LYS A 130 -3.40 11.69 22.52
C LYS A 130 -2.31 10.63 22.50
N GLN A 131 -2.64 9.46 23.07
CA GLN A 131 -1.88 8.23 22.86
C GLN A 131 -2.59 7.41 21.78
N VAL A 132 -1.82 6.69 20.96
CA VAL A 132 -2.36 5.94 19.82
C VAL A 132 -1.99 4.47 19.93
N ILE A 133 -2.95 3.59 19.65
CA ILE A 133 -2.66 2.20 19.26
C ILE A 133 -2.89 2.05 17.75
N PHE A 134 -2.04 1.27 17.09
CA PHE A 134 -2.04 1.17 15.62
C PHE A 134 -2.24 -0.27 15.14
N SER A 135 -3.05 -0.45 14.11
CA SER A 135 -3.35 -1.76 13.52
C SER A 135 -3.68 -1.67 12.01
N PRO A 136 -3.74 -2.78 11.27
CA PRO A 136 -3.21 -4.09 11.62
C PRO A 136 -1.70 -4.23 11.35
N ASP A 137 -1.10 -3.35 10.56
CA ASP A 137 0.26 -3.53 10.03
C ASP A 137 1.35 -3.09 11.02
N ARG A 138 2.10 -4.07 11.54
CA ARG A 138 3.19 -3.82 12.50
C ARG A 138 4.38 -3.08 11.87
N ASN A 139 4.64 -3.27 10.58
CA ASN A 139 5.81 -2.68 9.92
C ASN A 139 5.57 -1.19 9.71
N MET A 140 4.37 -0.81 9.26
CA MET A 140 3.97 0.59 9.14
C MET A 140 3.94 1.29 10.50
N GLY A 141 3.36 0.65 11.52
CA GLY A 141 3.38 1.19 12.88
C GLY A 141 4.79 1.30 13.46
N GLY A 142 5.65 0.31 13.20
CA GLY A 142 7.05 0.29 13.65
C GLY A 142 7.90 1.35 12.97
N TYR A 143 7.65 1.61 11.69
CA TYR A 143 8.26 2.72 10.95
C TYR A 143 7.90 4.08 11.55
N LEU A 144 6.63 4.30 11.88
CA LEU A 144 6.17 5.54 12.51
C LEU A 144 6.78 5.73 13.92
N ASN A 145 6.86 4.66 14.72
CA ASN A 145 7.54 4.68 16.01
C ASN A 145 9.03 5.05 15.87
N ASP A 146 9.74 4.47 14.90
CA ASP A 146 11.17 4.76 14.66
C ASP A 146 11.38 6.19 14.13
N LEU A 147 10.56 6.64 13.17
CA LEU A 147 10.72 7.93 12.51
C LEU A 147 10.43 9.12 13.45
N TYR A 148 9.38 9.01 14.25
CA TYR A 148 8.89 10.13 15.07
C TYR A 148 9.15 9.95 16.57
N GLY A 149 9.71 8.82 16.99
CA GLY A 149 9.92 8.51 18.41
C GLY A 149 8.61 8.27 19.18
N TYR A 150 7.56 7.83 18.49
CA TYR A 150 6.32 7.43 19.14
C TYR A 150 6.48 6.08 19.85
N ASP A 151 5.61 5.82 20.83
CA ASP A 151 5.52 4.55 21.56
C ASP A 151 4.13 3.94 21.36
N MET A 152 3.72 3.77 20.10
CA MET A 152 2.42 3.18 19.80
C MET A 152 2.45 1.66 20.02
N PRO A 153 1.55 1.09 20.82
CA PRO A 153 1.28 -0.34 20.80
C PRO A 153 0.75 -0.77 19.43
N LEU A 154 1.35 -1.82 18.86
CA LEU A 154 1.08 -2.27 17.50
C LEU A 154 0.38 -3.63 17.50
N TRP A 155 -0.62 -3.79 16.62
CA TRP A 155 -1.11 -5.10 16.22
C TRP A 155 -0.05 -5.83 15.37
N SER A 156 -0.07 -7.17 15.35
CA SER A 156 1.06 -7.97 14.90
C SER A 156 1.00 -8.45 13.44
N ALA A 157 -0.01 -8.08 12.66
CA ALA A 157 -0.14 -8.53 11.28
C ALA A 157 0.87 -7.85 10.35
N VAL A 158 1.16 -8.48 9.21
CA VAL A 158 2.04 -7.95 8.17
C VAL A 158 1.51 -8.21 6.77
N CYS A 159 1.85 -7.31 5.84
CA CYS A 159 1.64 -7.55 4.44
C CYS A 159 2.64 -8.59 3.90
N GLU A 160 2.14 -9.74 3.47
CA GLU A 160 2.96 -10.85 2.93
C GLU A 160 3.77 -10.51 1.66
N VAL A 161 3.44 -9.40 0.98
CA VAL A 161 4.17 -8.92 -0.20
C VAL A 161 5.39 -8.14 0.28
N HIS A 162 5.18 -7.15 1.15
CA HIS A 162 6.24 -6.25 1.60
C HIS A 162 7.15 -6.86 2.66
N ASP A 163 6.65 -7.74 3.52
CA ASP A 163 7.44 -8.40 4.58
C ASP A 163 8.52 -9.34 4.00
N LYS A 164 8.45 -9.67 2.71
CA LYS A 164 9.46 -10.47 1.98
C LYS A 164 10.71 -9.66 1.62
N PHE A 165 10.64 -8.32 1.62
CA PHE A 165 11.80 -7.51 1.32
C PHE A 165 12.84 -7.68 2.42
N ASN A 166 14.01 -8.16 2.03
CA ASN A 166 15.09 -8.44 2.95
C ASN A 166 16.32 -7.58 2.61
N GLU A 167 17.00 -7.13 3.67
CA GLU A 167 18.11 -6.20 3.57
C GLU A 167 19.30 -6.78 2.78
N ALA A 168 19.56 -8.09 2.93
CA ALA A 168 20.68 -8.76 2.27
C ALA A 168 20.49 -8.83 0.75
N ALA A 169 19.31 -9.22 0.27
CA ALA A 169 18.99 -9.28 -1.15
C ALA A 169 18.95 -7.87 -1.77
N LEU A 170 18.53 -6.86 -1.01
CA LEU A 170 18.63 -5.46 -1.42
C LEU A 170 20.09 -5.03 -1.59
N ALA A 171 20.95 -5.35 -0.63
CA ALA A 171 22.38 -5.05 -0.71
C ALA A 171 23.04 -5.71 -1.92
N GLU A 172 22.76 -7.00 -2.14
CA GLU A 172 23.24 -7.73 -3.33
C GLU A 172 22.74 -7.08 -4.63
N ALA A 173 21.47 -6.68 -4.68
CA ALA A 173 20.90 -6.01 -5.85
C ALA A 173 21.56 -4.64 -6.11
N PHE A 174 21.88 -3.90 -5.04
CA PHE A 174 22.55 -2.62 -5.09
C PHE A 174 24.00 -2.74 -5.57
N GLU A 175 24.70 -3.80 -5.19
CA GLU A 175 26.08 -4.07 -5.63
C GLU A 175 26.14 -4.49 -7.11
N ALA A 176 25.13 -5.21 -7.58
CA ALA A 176 25.05 -5.67 -8.97
C ALA A 176 24.84 -4.54 -9.99
N VAL A 177 24.46 -3.34 -9.54
CA VAL A 177 24.16 -2.19 -10.40
C VAL A 177 25.21 -1.09 -10.21
N PRO A 178 25.99 -0.77 -11.26
CA PRO A 178 26.91 0.36 -11.23
C PRO A 178 26.16 1.68 -11.42
N GLY A 179 26.72 2.77 -10.89
CA GLY A 179 26.19 4.12 -11.07
C GLY A 179 25.24 4.58 -9.96
N GLU A 180 24.50 5.65 -10.27
CA GLU A 180 23.57 6.28 -9.36
C GLU A 180 22.35 5.36 -9.14
N LYS A 181 21.96 5.18 -7.88
CA LYS A 181 20.87 4.30 -7.50
C LYS A 181 20.07 4.87 -6.35
N TYR A 182 18.78 4.60 -6.38
CA TYR A 182 17.82 5.04 -5.39
C TYR A 182 16.92 3.87 -4.98
N LEU A 183 16.50 3.83 -3.72
CA LEU A 183 15.45 2.94 -3.23
C LEU A 183 14.22 3.76 -2.87
N ILE A 184 13.10 3.42 -3.47
CA ILE A 184 11.79 3.89 -3.02
C ILE A 184 11.01 2.69 -2.46
N ALA A 185 10.40 2.85 -1.29
CA ALA A 185 9.76 1.76 -0.57
C ALA A 185 8.37 2.12 -0.02
N HIS A 186 7.50 1.12 0.05
CA HIS A 186 6.22 1.29 0.73
C HIS A 186 6.38 1.10 2.25
N PRO A 187 5.71 1.88 3.11
CA PRO A 187 5.86 1.81 4.57
C PRO A 187 5.43 0.47 5.21
N GLU A 188 4.80 -0.43 4.45
CA GLU A 188 4.52 -1.82 4.87
C GLU A 188 5.80 -2.71 4.86
N SER A 189 6.92 -2.21 4.33
CA SER A 189 8.18 -2.96 4.25
C SER A 189 8.89 -3.01 5.61
N PRO A 190 9.74 -4.03 5.88
CA PRO A 190 10.50 -4.10 7.12
C PRO A 190 11.39 -2.88 7.36
N LEU A 191 11.50 -2.47 8.63
CA LEU A 191 12.27 -1.29 9.04
C LEU A 191 13.72 -1.24 8.50
N PRO A 192 14.50 -2.35 8.45
CA PRO A 192 15.84 -2.32 7.88
C PRO A 192 15.89 -1.93 6.39
N VAL A 193 14.83 -2.23 5.63
CA VAL A 193 14.68 -1.80 4.23
C VAL A 193 14.31 -0.32 4.18
N LEU A 194 13.36 0.11 5.01
CA LEU A 194 12.91 1.51 5.07
C LEU A 194 14.03 2.47 5.45
N LYS A 195 14.92 2.09 6.38
CA LYS A 195 16.10 2.89 6.77
C LYS A 195 17.09 3.14 5.64
N LYS A 196 17.05 2.35 4.57
CA LYS A 196 17.89 2.50 3.38
C LYS A 196 17.18 3.19 2.22
N ALA A 197 15.88 3.49 2.36
CA ALA A 197 15.09 4.07 1.29
C ALA A 197 15.34 5.58 1.20
N ASP A 198 15.55 6.05 -0.03
CA ASP A 198 15.60 7.48 -0.37
C ASP A 198 14.21 8.12 -0.35
N TYR A 199 13.16 7.31 -0.47
CA TYR A 199 11.78 7.73 -0.31
C TYR A 199 10.92 6.60 0.26
N VAL A 200 10.11 6.92 1.28
CA VAL A 200 9.10 6.02 1.83
C VAL A 200 7.73 6.68 1.67
N GLY A 201 6.77 5.97 1.10
CA GLY A 201 5.41 6.51 0.93
C GLY A 201 4.42 5.57 0.27
N SER A 202 3.19 6.05 0.08
CA SER A 202 2.14 5.31 -0.63
C SER A 202 2.52 5.00 -2.08
N THR A 203 1.77 4.09 -2.71
CA THR A 203 1.97 3.75 -4.12
C THR A 203 1.88 4.98 -5.05
N SER A 204 0.89 5.85 -4.86
CA SER A 204 0.81 7.12 -5.59
C SER A 204 1.96 8.07 -5.26
N GLY A 205 2.41 8.13 -4.00
CA GLY A 205 3.56 8.91 -3.58
C GLY A 205 4.84 8.48 -4.30
N MET A 206 5.09 7.17 -4.36
CA MET A 206 6.19 6.55 -5.10
C MET A 206 6.12 6.85 -6.60
N LEU A 207 4.93 6.75 -7.21
CA LEU A 207 4.72 7.11 -8.61
C LEU A 207 5.01 8.60 -8.86
N ASN A 208 4.59 9.48 -7.95
CA ASN A 208 4.84 10.91 -8.05
C ASN A 208 6.33 11.25 -7.87
N TRP A 209 7.04 10.54 -6.99
CA TRP A 209 8.49 10.65 -6.85
C TRP A 209 9.19 10.30 -8.17
N VAL A 210 8.80 9.19 -8.82
CA VAL A 210 9.34 8.79 -10.13
C VAL A 210 9.03 9.83 -11.23
N LYS A 211 7.82 10.39 -11.25
CA LYS A 211 7.45 11.46 -12.19
C LYS A 211 8.29 12.73 -11.99
N ALA A 212 8.54 13.08 -10.74
CA ALA A 212 9.28 14.28 -10.35
C ALA A 212 10.80 14.12 -10.44
N TYR A 213 11.32 12.91 -10.66
CA TYR A 213 12.75 12.67 -10.75
C TYR A 213 13.40 13.42 -11.92
N GLN A 214 14.38 14.27 -11.61
CA GLN A 214 15.13 15.10 -12.57
C GLN A 214 16.62 14.77 -12.64
N GLY A 215 17.07 13.69 -11.98
CA GLY A 215 18.48 13.26 -12.00
C GLY A 215 18.88 12.53 -13.29
N ASP A 216 20.01 11.81 -13.25
CA ASP A 216 20.53 11.10 -14.42
C ASP A 216 19.52 10.05 -14.92
N ALA A 217 19.23 10.06 -16.21
CA ALA A 217 18.36 9.08 -16.87
C ALA A 217 18.93 7.65 -16.84
N LYS A 218 20.22 7.49 -16.52
CA LYS A 218 20.89 6.20 -16.31
C LYS A 218 20.78 5.70 -14.86
N ALA A 219 20.26 6.50 -13.94
CA ALA A 219 20.10 6.07 -12.56
C ALA A 219 19.09 4.90 -12.46
N VAL A 220 19.35 3.98 -11.53
CA VAL A 220 18.48 2.84 -11.29
C VAL A 220 17.66 3.06 -10.02
N ILE A 221 16.34 3.03 -10.17
CA ILE A 221 15.41 3.17 -9.04
C ILE A 221 14.86 1.81 -8.70
N PHE A 222 15.23 1.33 -7.52
CA PHE A 222 14.69 0.12 -6.91
C PHE A 222 13.35 0.44 -6.28
N VAL A 223 12.33 -0.35 -6.61
CA VAL A 223 10.95 -0.14 -6.19
C VAL A 223 10.54 -1.28 -5.25
N ALA A 224 10.57 -1.02 -3.94
CA ALA A 224 10.17 -1.98 -2.92
C ALA A 224 8.67 -1.87 -2.62
N THR A 225 7.86 -2.34 -3.57
CA THR A 225 6.41 -2.53 -3.42
C THR A 225 5.93 -3.61 -4.39
N GLU A 226 4.62 -3.80 -4.55
CA GLU A 226 4.06 -4.76 -5.51
C GLU A 226 4.29 -4.31 -6.98
N ASP A 227 4.58 -5.29 -7.85
CA ASP A 227 5.07 -5.10 -9.22
C ASP A 227 4.11 -4.37 -10.18
N GLY A 228 2.79 -4.41 -9.94
CA GLY A 228 1.78 -3.80 -10.80
C GLY A 228 1.96 -2.29 -10.97
N ILE A 229 2.55 -1.59 -9.98
CA ILE A 229 2.83 -0.16 -10.09
C ILE A 229 3.84 0.16 -11.20
N LEU A 230 4.72 -0.80 -11.54
CA LEU A 230 5.75 -0.60 -12.57
C LEU A 230 5.13 -0.26 -13.93
N TYR A 231 3.91 -0.72 -14.21
CA TYR A 231 3.18 -0.33 -15.42
C TYR A 231 2.95 1.18 -15.48
N ASN A 232 2.42 1.79 -14.42
CA ASN A 232 2.19 3.25 -14.38
C ASN A 232 3.48 4.04 -14.35
N MET A 233 4.52 3.52 -13.68
CA MET A 233 5.84 4.14 -13.68
C MET A 233 6.43 4.15 -15.11
N GLY A 234 6.27 3.05 -15.86
CA GLY A 234 6.65 2.97 -17.27
C GLY A 234 5.86 3.93 -18.16
N LEU A 235 4.55 4.08 -17.95
CA LEU A 235 3.75 5.09 -18.66
C LEU A 235 4.20 6.53 -18.34
N ALA A 236 4.55 6.79 -17.08
CA ALA A 236 5.03 8.09 -16.63
C ALA A 236 6.44 8.42 -17.17
N ARG A 237 7.26 7.39 -17.44
CA ARG A 237 8.63 7.51 -17.94
C ARG A 237 8.87 6.52 -19.09
N PRO A 238 8.32 6.73 -20.30
CA PRO A 238 8.38 5.76 -21.39
C PRO A 238 9.79 5.45 -21.91
N THR A 239 10.76 6.32 -21.62
CA THR A 239 12.17 6.11 -21.97
C THR A 239 12.93 5.23 -20.99
N TRP A 240 12.31 4.86 -19.86
CA TRP A 240 12.92 4.04 -18.82
C TRP A 240 12.56 2.57 -19.00
N THR A 241 13.52 1.69 -18.71
CA THR A 241 13.29 0.24 -18.72
C THR A 241 12.93 -0.23 -17.33
N CYS A 242 11.69 -0.71 -17.15
CA CYS A 242 11.26 -1.32 -15.89
C CYS A 242 11.60 -2.82 -15.92
N ALA A 243 12.54 -3.26 -15.08
CA ALA A 243 12.92 -4.66 -14.96
C ALA A 243 12.40 -5.27 -13.65
N ARG A 244 11.74 -6.43 -13.74
CA ARG A 244 11.34 -7.21 -12.56
C ARG A 244 12.45 -8.19 -12.19
N ARG A 245 13.01 -8.06 -10.99
CA ARG A 245 13.87 -9.11 -10.42
C ARG A 245 12.96 -10.18 -9.84
N ARG A 246 12.74 -11.28 -10.58
CA ARG A 246 12.06 -12.45 -10.01
C ARG A 246 12.82 -12.88 -8.75
N SER A 247 12.12 -13.12 -7.65
CA SER A 247 12.69 -13.84 -6.51
C SER A 247 12.99 -15.27 -6.95
N THR A 248 14.16 -15.51 -7.53
CA THR A 248 14.65 -16.87 -7.75
C THR A 248 15.10 -17.43 -6.40
N PRO A 249 14.62 -18.61 -5.96
CA PRO A 249 15.44 -19.43 -5.09
C PRO A 249 16.67 -19.84 -5.92
N ALA A 250 17.85 -19.65 -5.36
CA ALA A 250 19.17 -19.84 -5.96
C ALA A 250 19.25 -20.85 -7.14
N ALA A 251 19.74 -20.40 -8.31
CA ALA A 251 20.74 -21.09 -9.14
C ALA A 251 20.81 -20.53 -10.59
N SER A 252 22.04 -20.53 -11.11
CA SER A 252 22.49 -20.37 -12.50
C SER A 252 22.29 -19.02 -13.20
N ALA A 253 23.34 -18.20 -13.11
CA ALA A 253 23.68 -17.20 -14.10
C ALA A 253 24.23 -17.87 -15.37
N THR A 254 23.74 -17.45 -16.53
CA THR A 254 24.46 -17.58 -17.80
C THR A 254 24.46 -16.20 -18.46
N PRO A 255 25.64 -15.62 -18.78
CA PRO A 255 25.70 -14.37 -19.52
C PRO A 255 25.42 -14.66 -21.00
N VAL A 256 24.60 -13.83 -21.64
CA VAL A 256 24.55 -13.77 -23.11
C VAL A 256 25.38 -12.56 -23.54
N PRO A 257 26.53 -12.77 -24.21
CA PRO A 257 27.38 -11.69 -24.69
C PRO A 257 26.87 -11.11 -26.03
N THR A 258 27.20 -9.83 -26.19
CA THR A 258 27.09 -8.91 -27.35
C THR A 258 25.70 -8.59 -27.88
#